data_AF-A0A453SZ71-F1
#
_entry.id   AF-A0A453SZ71-F1
#
_cell.length_a   1.000
_cell.length_b   1.000
_cell.length_c   1.000
_cell.angle_alpha   90.00
_cell.angle_beta   90.00
_cell.angle_gamma   90.00
#
_symmetry.space_group_name_H-M   'P 1'
#
loop_
_entity.id
_entity.type
_entity.pdbx_description
1 polymer ?
#
loop_
_entity_poly.entity_id
_entity_poly.type
_entity_poly.pdbx_seq_one_letter_code
_entity_poly.pdbx_strand_id
1 'polypeptide(L)'
;ADDVILFCHPTVGDITAVKSILLLFGRASSLLVNYAKSSATLIRCAADDVAPAVNLLGCPLAEFPITYLGLPTWKAHLMNKASRLAFVKAILSAIPIHQLLALVPPKKTIRALEKIQRGFLWAGRAEANGGHCHVNWQRVARPLPLGGLGVRDLGRTSLALRTRWLWFSRTDSTRAWAGLDLQFTAEERAFFFASTTMQLGNGTEALFWGDRWIGGRSVCEIKVFESPTNRQVVGVRLACAGDLA
;
A
#
# COMPACT_ATOMS: atom_id res chain seq x y z
N ALA A 1 0.20 1.70 -19.70
CA ALA A 1 1.35 1.36 -18.86
C ALA A 1 1.08 -0.03 -18.38
N ASP A 2 1.85 -0.99 -18.89
CA ASP A 2 1.39 -2.37 -19.00
C ASP A 2 2.15 -3.29 -18.04
N ASP A 3 3.15 -2.73 -17.33
CA ASP A 3 3.97 -3.43 -16.36
C ASP A 3 3.34 -3.35 -14.96
N VAL A 4 2.89 -4.50 -14.47
CA VAL A 4 2.36 -4.66 -13.11
C VAL A 4 3.21 -5.68 -12.37
N ILE A 5 3.62 -5.33 -11.16
CA ILE A 5 4.23 -6.27 -10.22
C ILE A 5 3.12 -6.67 -9.24
N LEU A 6 3.07 -7.94 -8.84
CA LEU A 6 2.17 -8.46 -7.80
C LEU A 6 2.96 -9.20 -6.71
N PHE A 7 2.68 -8.91 -5.44
CA PHE A 7 3.20 -9.61 -4.27
C PHE A 7 2.07 -10.44 -3.66
N CYS A 8 2.29 -11.74 -3.53
CA CYS A 8 1.37 -12.68 -2.87
C CYS A 8 2.19 -13.67 -2.02
N HIS A 9 1.53 -14.41 -1.11
CA HIS A 9 2.22 -15.50 -0.44
C HIS A 9 2.43 -16.66 -1.43
N PRO A 10 3.53 -17.40 -1.28
CA PRO A 10 3.83 -18.56 -2.14
C PRO A 10 3.00 -19.79 -1.70
N THR A 11 1.71 -19.60 -1.41
CA THR A 11 0.79 -20.70 -1.13
C THR A 11 -0.01 -21.02 -2.38
N VAL A 12 -0.39 -22.28 -2.56
CA VAL A 12 -1.22 -22.71 -3.71
C VAL A 12 -2.52 -21.90 -3.78
N GLY A 13 -3.13 -21.62 -2.63
CA GLY A 13 -4.35 -20.81 -2.55
C GLY A 13 -4.16 -19.38 -3.05
N ASP A 14 -3.16 -18.65 -2.55
CA ASP A 14 -2.91 -17.26 -2.93
C ASP A 14 -2.55 -17.15 -4.43
N ILE A 15 -1.70 -18.04 -4.93
CA ILE A 15 -1.29 -18.04 -6.34
C ILE A 15 -2.49 -18.35 -7.25
N THR A 16 -3.33 -19.32 -6.87
CA THR A 16 -4.55 -19.65 -7.63
C THR A 16 -5.55 -18.49 -7.63
N ALA A 17 -5.70 -17.80 -6.50
CA ALA A 17 -6.54 -16.61 -6.39
C ALA A 17 -6.04 -15.49 -7.31
N VAL A 18 -4.74 -15.19 -7.29
CA VAL A 18 -4.13 -14.19 -8.18
C VAL A 18 -4.35 -14.55 -9.65
N LYS A 19 -4.13 -15.80 -10.03
CA LYS A 19 -4.36 -16.27 -11.41
C LYS A 19 -5.83 -16.12 -11.82
N SER A 20 -6.75 -16.46 -10.93
CA SER A 20 -8.20 -16.34 -11.16
C SER A 20 -8.62 -14.87 -11.33
N ILE A 21 -8.08 -13.97 -10.51
CA ILE A 21 -8.32 -12.52 -10.62
C ILE A 21 -7.81 -11.99 -11.96
N LEU A 22 -6.60 -12.38 -12.38
CA LEU A 22 -6.02 -11.96 -13.66
C LEU A 22 -6.84 -12.48 -14.85
N LEU A 23 -7.32 -13.73 -14.79
CA LEU A 23 -8.20 -14.30 -15.82
C LEU A 23 -9.55 -13.58 -15.89
N LEU A 24 -10.17 -13.31 -14.74
CA LEU A 24 -11.44 -12.60 -14.66
C LEU A 24 -11.31 -11.16 -15.18
N PHE A 25 -10.23 -10.47 -14.80
CA PHE A 25 -9.89 -9.16 -15.35
C PHE A 25 -9.71 -9.21 -16.86
N GLY A 26 -8.97 -10.20 -17.38
CA GLY A 26 -8.76 -10.34 -18.82
C GLY A 26 -10.04 -10.61 -19.59
N ARG A 27 -11.00 -11.36 -19.02
CA ARG A 27 -12.33 -11.55 -19.61
C ARG A 27 -13.16 -10.27 -19.62
N ALA A 28 -13.10 -9.48 -18.55
CA ALA A 28 -13.88 -8.25 -18.43
C ALA A 28 -13.31 -7.09 -19.25
N SER A 29 -11.98 -6.98 -19.33
CA SER A 29 -11.29 -5.87 -19.98
C SER A 29 -10.78 -6.18 -21.38
N SER A 30 -10.81 -7.45 -21.81
CA SER A 30 -10.11 -7.96 -22.99
C SER A 30 -8.57 -7.79 -22.96
N LEU A 31 -7.99 -7.50 -21.79
CA LEU A 31 -6.53 -7.39 -21.60
C LEU A 31 -5.98 -8.71 -21.02
N LEU A 32 -5.31 -9.50 -21.85
CA LEU A 32 -4.73 -10.79 -21.43
C LEU A 32 -3.29 -10.64 -20.91
N VAL A 33 -2.96 -11.39 -19.86
CA VAL A 33 -1.59 -11.46 -19.33
C VAL A 33 -0.69 -12.21 -20.31
N ASN A 34 0.42 -11.58 -20.70
CA ASN A 34 1.45 -12.25 -21.49
C ASN A 34 2.42 -12.98 -20.56
N TYR A 35 2.14 -14.25 -20.26
CA TYR A 35 2.97 -15.07 -19.37
C TYR A 35 4.39 -15.31 -19.91
N ALA A 36 4.59 -15.33 -21.23
CA ALA A 36 5.91 -15.49 -21.84
C ALA A 36 6.81 -14.26 -21.62
N LYS A 37 6.22 -13.06 -21.46
CA LYS A 37 6.93 -11.82 -21.11
C LYS A 37 6.90 -11.50 -19.61
N SER A 38 6.13 -12.26 -18.83
CA SER A 38 6.04 -12.09 -17.38
C SER A 38 7.11 -12.92 -16.68
N SER A 39 7.51 -12.50 -15.48
CA SER A 39 8.42 -13.28 -14.65
C SER A 39 7.97 -13.25 -13.20
N ALA A 40 8.19 -14.35 -12.49
CA ALA A 40 7.93 -14.43 -11.05
C ALA A 40 9.24 -14.51 -10.28
N THR A 41 9.29 -13.86 -9.11
CA THR A 41 10.46 -13.91 -8.24
C THR A 41 10.04 -14.35 -6.85
N LEU A 42 10.65 -15.42 -6.36
CA LEU A 42 10.39 -15.96 -5.04
C LEU A 42 11.24 -15.22 -4.00
N ILE A 43 10.58 -14.54 -3.06
CA ILE A 43 11.26 -13.78 -2.01
C ILE A 43 11.24 -14.59 -0.72
N ARG A 44 12.37 -15.23 -0.40
CA ARG A 44 12.58 -16.05 0.82
C ARG A 44 11.66 -17.28 0.92
N CYS A 45 11.62 -18.09 -0.14
CA CYS A 45 10.99 -19.41 -0.13
C CYS A 45 12.00 -20.52 0.15
N ALA A 46 11.53 -21.67 0.64
CA ALA A 46 12.34 -22.89 0.67
C ALA A 46 12.50 -23.43 -0.76
N ALA A 47 13.55 -24.24 -1.00
CA ALA A 47 13.81 -24.81 -2.33
C ALA A 47 12.63 -25.66 -2.85
N ASP A 48 11.87 -26.25 -1.93
CA ASP A 48 10.74 -27.13 -2.23
C ASP A 48 9.50 -26.37 -2.73
N ASP A 49 9.39 -25.06 -2.45
CA ASP A 49 8.25 -24.22 -2.87
C ASP A 49 8.36 -23.77 -4.33
N VAL A 50 9.51 -24.00 -4.97
CA VAL A 50 9.87 -23.44 -6.28
C VAL A 50 9.09 -24.13 -7.40
N ALA A 51 9.13 -25.47 -7.47
CA ALA A 51 8.50 -26.23 -8.55
C ALA A 51 6.96 -26.10 -8.59
N PRO A 52 6.24 -26.15 -7.45
CA PRO A 52 4.79 -25.90 -7.42
C PRO A 52 4.44 -24.49 -7.92
N ALA A 53 5.21 -23.48 -7.51
CA ALA A 53 4.97 -22.09 -7.91
C ALA A 53 5.16 -21.88 -9.42
N VAL A 54 6.19 -22.48 -10.03
CA VAL A 54 6.43 -22.39 -11.49
C VAL A 54 5.27 -23.00 -12.26
N ASN A 55 4.86 -24.22 -11.89
CA ASN A 55 3.78 -24.93 -12.57
C ASN A 55 2.44 -24.17 -12.44
N LEU A 56 2.18 -23.56 -11.30
CA LEU A 56 0.92 -22.84 -11.07
C LEU A 56 0.88 -21.49 -11.80
N LEU A 57 1.99 -20.73 -11.79
CA LEU A 57 2.08 -19.41 -12.41
C LEU A 57 2.23 -19.48 -13.93
N GLY A 58 2.97 -20.47 -14.46
CA GLY A 58 3.18 -20.65 -15.90
C GLY A 58 4.08 -19.59 -16.54
N CYS A 59 4.91 -18.89 -15.75
CA CYS A 59 5.90 -17.93 -16.22
C CYS A 59 7.30 -18.28 -15.69
N PRO A 60 8.37 -17.85 -16.37
CA PRO A 60 9.73 -18.10 -15.93
C PRO A 60 10.01 -17.49 -14.55
N LEU A 61 10.78 -18.22 -13.73
CA LEU A 61 11.32 -17.66 -12.51
C LEU A 61 12.53 -16.79 -12.81
N ALA A 62 12.54 -15.59 -12.24
CA ALA A 62 13.67 -14.68 -12.26
C ALA A 62 14.27 -14.59 -10.85
N GLU A 63 15.60 -14.63 -10.77
CA GLU A 63 16.31 -14.42 -9.51
C GLU A 63 16.16 -12.98 -9.01
N PHE A 64 16.05 -12.85 -7.69
CA PHE A 64 16.07 -11.55 -7.05
C PHE A 64 17.52 -11.02 -7.01
N PRO A 65 17.78 -9.74 -7.35
CA PRO A 65 16.79 -8.68 -7.60
C PRO A 65 16.42 -8.51 -9.07
N ILE A 66 15.12 -8.40 -9.33
CA ILE A 66 14.53 -8.07 -10.64
C ILE A 66 15.17 -6.81 -11.26
N THR A 67 15.44 -6.89 -12.56
CA THR A 67 15.89 -5.78 -13.40
C THR A 67 14.72 -4.80 -13.59
N TYR A 68 14.64 -3.76 -12.76
CA TYR A 68 13.64 -2.70 -12.96
C TYR A 68 14.17 -1.69 -13.98
N LEU A 69 13.44 -1.48 -15.09
CA LEU A 69 13.80 -0.56 -16.18
C LEU A 69 15.18 -0.81 -16.81
N GLY A 70 15.59 -2.07 -16.93
CA GLY A 70 16.89 -2.42 -17.54
C GLY A 70 18.12 -2.07 -16.69
N LEU A 71 17.94 -1.65 -15.43
CA LEU A 71 19.04 -1.40 -14.50
C LEU A 71 19.30 -2.64 -13.65
N PRO A 72 20.42 -3.35 -13.91
CA PRO A 72 20.78 -4.47 -13.10
C PRO A 72 21.21 -4.05 -11.70
N THR A 73 20.52 -4.61 -10.71
CA THR A 73 20.89 -4.56 -9.30
C THR A 73 22.23 -5.23 -8.99
N TRP A 74 22.81 -6.01 -9.92
CA TRP A 74 24.11 -6.66 -9.77
C TRP A 74 25.32 -5.70 -9.81
N LYS A 75 25.14 -4.43 -10.20
CA LYS A 75 26.22 -3.41 -10.15
C LYS A 75 26.29 -2.62 -8.84
N ALA A 76 25.48 -2.95 -7.84
CA ALA A 76 25.49 -2.24 -6.56
C ALA A 76 26.89 -2.18 -5.91
N HIS A 77 27.71 -3.23 -6.08
CA HIS A 77 29.10 -3.26 -5.62
C HIS A 77 30.00 -2.22 -6.29
N LEU A 78 29.70 -1.81 -7.54
CA LEU A 78 30.42 -0.76 -8.28
C LEU A 78 29.98 0.66 -7.89
N MET A 79 28.89 0.80 -7.14
CA MET A 79 28.35 2.10 -6.73
C MET A 79 28.91 2.52 -5.38
N ASN A 80 29.14 3.83 -5.18
CA ASN A 80 29.41 4.37 -3.86
C ASN A 80 28.12 4.44 -3.00
N LYS A 81 28.25 4.67 -1.68
CA LYS A 81 27.11 4.68 -0.74
C LYS A 81 26.07 5.76 -1.07
N ALA A 82 26.49 6.93 -1.57
CA ALA A 82 25.58 8.02 -1.92
C ALA A 82 24.72 7.68 -3.14
N SER A 83 25.32 7.10 -4.19
CA SER A 83 24.59 6.62 -5.37
C SER A 83 23.63 5.48 -5.00
N ARG A 84 24.05 4.56 -4.10
CA ARG A 84 23.15 3.51 -3.61
C ARG A 84 21.95 4.08 -2.84
N LEU A 85 22.18 5.09 -2.01
CA LEU A 85 21.10 5.78 -1.30
C LEU A 85 20.13 6.48 -2.26
N ALA A 86 20.65 7.19 -3.27
CA ALA A 86 19.82 7.80 -4.30
C ALA A 86 18.96 6.77 -5.03
N PHE A 87 19.55 5.63 -5.40
CA PHE A 87 18.85 4.52 -6.05
C PHE A 87 17.75 3.92 -5.16
N VAL A 88 18.03 3.71 -3.87
CA VAL A 88 17.02 3.22 -2.91
C VAL A 88 15.82 4.17 -2.83
N LYS A 89 16.08 5.48 -2.78
CA LYS A 89 15.03 6.52 -2.67
C LYS A 89 14.18 6.64 -3.92
N ALA A 90 14.83 6.65 -5.09
CA ALA A 90 14.18 6.90 -6.37
C ALA A 90 13.52 5.64 -6.95
N ILE A 91 14.21 4.49 -6.86
CA ILE A 91 13.83 3.27 -7.60
C ILE A 91 13.28 2.21 -6.65
N LEU A 92 14.07 1.71 -5.70
CA LEU A 92 13.64 0.57 -4.87
C LEU A 92 12.43 0.91 -3.97
N SER A 93 12.29 2.17 -3.58
CA SER A 93 11.11 2.64 -2.85
C SER A 93 9.91 2.88 -3.75
N ALA A 94 10.10 3.02 -5.07
CA ALA A 94 9.04 3.25 -6.04
C ALA A 94 8.40 1.95 -6.57
N ILE A 95 9.21 0.90 -6.75
CA ILE A 95 8.76 -0.42 -7.22
C ILE A 95 7.47 -0.92 -6.53
N PRO A 96 7.34 -0.90 -5.19
CA PRO A 96 6.15 -1.42 -4.54
C PRO A 96 4.95 -0.46 -4.52
N ILE A 97 5.09 0.82 -4.90
CA ILE A 97 4.06 1.86 -4.69
C ILE A 97 2.70 1.44 -5.24
N HIS A 98 2.64 0.98 -6.50
CA HIS A 98 1.36 0.64 -7.14
C HIS A 98 0.61 -0.46 -6.38
N GLN A 99 1.34 -1.41 -5.80
CA GLN A 99 0.75 -2.46 -4.99
C GLN A 99 0.38 -1.99 -3.59
N LEU A 100 1.23 -1.18 -2.96
CA LEU A 100 0.94 -0.59 -1.64
C LEU A 100 -0.29 0.32 -1.70
N LEU A 101 -0.57 0.91 -2.86
CA LEU A 101 -1.78 1.65 -3.13
C LEU A 101 -3.01 0.73 -3.20
N ALA A 102 -2.93 -0.38 -3.93
CA ALA A 102 -4.08 -1.26 -4.18
C ALA A 102 -4.39 -2.23 -3.02
N LEU A 103 -3.37 -2.81 -2.39
CA LEU A 103 -3.48 -3.92 -1.45
C LEU A 103 -3.01 -3.52 -0.05
N VAL A 104 -3.50 -4.22 0.98
CA VAL A 104 -2.91 -4.17 2.32
C VAL A 104 -1.71 -5.12 2.32
N PRO A 105 -0.46 -4.64 2.29
CA PRO A 105 0.71 -5.51 2.25
C PRO A 105 0.87 -6.25 3.60
N PRO A 106 1.12 -7.57 3.58
CA PRO A 106 1.52 -8.27 4.80
C PRO A 106 2.80 -7.65 5.40
N LYS A 107 2.87 -7.52 6.72
CA LYS A 107 4.06 -7.00 7.42
C LYS A 107 5.34 -7.75 7.03
N LYS A 108 5.24 -9.05 6.75
CA LYS A 108 6.36 -9.88 6.28
C LYS A 108 6.92 -9.40 4.92
N THR A 109 6.05 -8.96 4.02
CA THR A 109 6.41 -8.42 2.69
C THR A 109 7.14 -7.09 2.82
N ILE A 110 6.63 -6.17 3.64
CA ILE A 110 7.31 -4.90 3.93
C ILE A 110 8.72 -5.16 4.46
N ARG A 111 8.86 -6.04 5.47
CA ARG A 111 10.17 -6.43 6.02
C ARG A 111 11.08 -7.09 4.99
N ALA A 112 10.53 -7.74 3.96
CA ALA A 112 11.30 -8.31 2.85
C ALA A 112 11.92 -7.20 1.99
N LEU A 113 11.08 -6.26 1.57
CA LEU A 113 11.49 -5.11 0.77
C LEU A 113 12.50 -4.24 1.52
N GLU A 114 12.31 -4.02 2.82
CA GLU A 114 13.29 -3.30 3.64
C GLU A 114 14.61 -4.06 3.80
N LYS A 115 14.58 -5.40 3.89
CA LYS A 115 15.81 -6.23 3.91
C LYS A 115 16.61 -6.06 2.61
N ILE A 116 15.91 -5.99 1.48
CA ILE A 116 16.51 -5.74 0.17
C ILE A 116 17.10 -4.33 0.11
N GLN A 117 16.33 -3.31 0.49
CA GLN A 117 16.76 -1.90 0.44
C GLN A 117 17.98 -1.67 1.34
N ARG A 118 18.00 -2.23 2.56
CA ARG A 118 19.14 -2.13 3.48
C ARG A 118 20.35 -2.91 2.98
N GLY A 119 20.14 -4.09 2.39
CA GLY A 119 21.21 -4.88 1.78
C GLY A 119 21.90 -4.12 0.66
N PHE A 120 21.08 -3.56 -0.24
CA PHE A 120 21.56 -2.75 -1.34
C PHE A 120 22.32 -1.52 -0.85
N LEU A 121 21.76 -0.76 0.10
CA LEU A 121 22.39 0.46 0.62
C LEU A 121 23.74 0.18 1.28
N TRP A 122 23.79 -0.77 2.22
CA TRP A 122 24.93 -0.94 3.10
C TRP A 122 25.96 -1.93 2.57
N ALA A 123 25.52 -3.07 2.03
CA ALA A 123 26.40 -4.15 1.58
C ALA A 123 26.59 -4.19 0.06
N GLY A 124 25.77 -3.47 -0.73
CA GLY A 124 25.85 -3.53 -2.19
C GLY A 124 25.45 -4.87 -2.77
N ARG A 125 24.57 -5.60 -2.07
CA ARG A 125 24.02 -6.92 -2.44
C ARG A 125 22.63 -7.10 -1.83
N ALA A 126 21.83 -8.04 -2.34
CA ALA A 126 20.45 -8.23 -1.89
C ALA A 126 20.33 -8.58 -0.39
N GLU A 127 21.32 -9.29 0.16
CA GLU A 127 21.33 -9.68 1.57
C GLU A 127 22.45 -9.00 2.38
N ALA A 128 22.06 -8.36 3.48
CA ALA A 128 22.99 -7.89 4.51
C ALA A 128 22.69 -8.57 5.86
N ASN A 129 23.72 -9.17 6.44
CA ASN A 129 23.79 -9.56 7.85
C ASN A 129 23.83 -8.30 8.74
N GLY A 130 23.39 -8.45 10.00
CA GLY A 130 23.25 -7.33 10.94
C GLY A 130 24.51 -6.47 11.10
N GLY A 131 25.70 -7.09 11.05
CA GLY A 131 26.99 -6.40 11.15
C GLY A 131 27.34 -5.44 10.00
N HIS A 132 26.60 -5.47 8.88
CA HIS A 132 26.82 -4.56 7.76
C HIS A 132 26.00 -3.27 7.84
N CYS A 133 24.97 -3.22 8.68
CA CYS A 133 24.08 -2.05 8.77
C CYS A 133 24.57 -1.10 9.87
N HIS A 134 25.25 -0.02 9.49
CA HIS A 134 25.81 0.95 10.45
C HIS A 134 24.74 1.79 11.17
N VAL A 135 23.52 1.88 10.62
CA VAL A 135 22.43 2.71 11.16
C VAL A 135 21.14 1.91 11.21
N ASN A 136 20.39 2.05 12.30
CA ASN A 136 19.05 1.47 12.44
C ASN A 136 18.15 1.92 11.27
N TRP A 137 17.48 0.96 10.62
CA TRP A 137 16.64 1.22 9.45
C TRP A 137 15.51 2.22 9.72
N GLN A 138 14.90 2.18 10.91
CA GLN A 138 13.86 3.13 11.30
C GLN A 138 14.39 4.57 11.38
N ARG A 139 15.69 4.76 11.68
CA ARG A 139 16.33 6.08 11.65
C ARG A 139 16.66 6.49 10.23
N VAL A 140 17.12 5.56 9.39
CA VAL A 140 17.39 5.78 7.95
C VAL A 140 16.12 6.25 7.22
N ALA A 141 14.97 5.63 7.51
CA ALA A 141 13.69 5.93 6.88
C ALA A 141 12.99 7.19 7.42
N ARG A 142 13.60 7.93 8.37
CA ARG A 142 13.06 9.23 8.79
C ARG A 142 13.24 10.28 7.70
N PRO A 143 12.33 11.28 7.62
CA PRO A 143 12.55 12.48 6.84
C PRO A 143 13.89 13.16 7.18
N LEU A 144 14.49 13.86 6.21
CA LEU A 144 15.74 14.61 6.43
C LEU A 144 15.64 15.59 7.61
N PRO A 145 14.54 16.36 7.78
CA PRO A 145 14.39 17.26 8.93
C PRO A 145 14.41 16.56 10.30
N LEU A 146 14.12 15.25 10.34
CA LEU A 146 14.10 14.44 11.56
C LEU A 146 15.38 13.59 11.72
N GLY A 147 16.46 13.95 11.03
CA GLY A 147 17.77 13.31 11.14
C GLY A 147 17.87 11.93 10.48
N GLY A 148 17.01 11.65 9.49
CA GLY A 148 17.11 10.46 8.65
C GLY A 148 17.76 10.71 7.30
N LEU A 149 17.84 9.66 6.46
CA LEU A 149 18.41 9.74 5.11
C LEU A 149 17.35 10.01 4.03
N GLY A 150 16.08 10.13 4.41
CA GLY A 150 14.96 10.36 3.49
C GLY A 150 14.60 9.16 2.63
N VAL A 151 14.93 7.95 3.07
CA VAL A 151 14.34 6.73 2.49
C VAL A 151 12.88 6.66 2.91
N ARG A 152 11.97 6.27 2.01
CA ARG A 152 10.55 6.15 2.35
C ARG A 152 10.33 4.95 3.26
N ASP A 153 9.67 5.19 4.39
CA ASP A 153 9.09 4.12 5.21
C ASP A 153 7.92 3.50 4.43
N LEU A 154 8.07 2.25 4.00
CA LEU A 154 7.09 1.58 3.16
C LEU A 154 5.75 1.32 3.90
N GLY A 155 5.79 1.13 5.22
CA GLY A 155 4.58 0.93 6.03
C GLY A 155 3.76 2.22 6.11
N ARG A 156 4.41 3.32 6.48
CA ARG A 156 3.77 4.66 6.51
C ARG A 156 3.33 5.11 5.13
N THR A 157 4.13 4.83 4.10
CA THR A 157 3.78 5.14 2.72
C THR A 157 2.54 4.35 2.28
N SER A 158 2.44 3.06 2.62
CA SER A 158 1.25 2.25 2.33
C SER A 158 0.01 2.79 3.02
N LEU A 159 0.11 3.09 4.32
CA LEU A 159 -0.96 3.71 5.10
C LEU A 159 -1.45 5.01 4.45
N ALA A 160 -0.51 5.89 4.07
CA ALA A 160 -0.82 7.17 3.45
C ALA A 160 -1.37 7.05 2.03
N LEU A 161 -0.94 6.07 1.24
CA LEU A 161 -1.49 5.86 -0.11
C LEU A 161 -2.94 5.36 -0.05
N ARG A 162 -3.26 4.51 0.93
CA ARG A 162 -4.57 3.88 1.05
C ARG A 162 -5.67 4.83 1.53
N THR A 163 -5.33 5.97 2.14
CA THR A 163 -6.32 7.02 2.43
C THR A 163 -7.02 7.56 1.19
N ARG A 164 -6.39 7.45 0.01
CA ARG A 164 -7.01 7.79 -1.28
C ARG A 164 -8.33 7.05 -1.51
N TRP A 165 -8.42 5.78 -1.11
CA TRP A 165 -9.65 5.00 -1.26
C TRP A 165 -10.73 5.45 -0.29
N LEU A 166 -10.36 5.80 0.95
CA LEU A 166 -11.28 6.43 1.92
C LEU A 166 -11.80 7.78 1.41
N TRP A 167 -10.95 8.56 0.75
CA TRP A 167 -11.34 9.82 0.11
C TRP A 167 -12.35 9.56 -1.01
N PHE A 168 -11.99 8.74 -2.00
CA PHE A 168 -12.87 8.50 -3.14
C PHE A 168 -14.19 7.82 -2.77
N SER A 169 -14.19 6.95 -1.76
CA SER A 169 -15.44 6.34 -1.27
C SER A 169 -16.48 7.36 -0.81
N ARG A 170 -16.04 8.58 -0.46
CA ARG A 170 -16.91 9.68 -0.04
C ARG A 170 -17.20 10.66 -1.16
N THR A 171 -16.25 10.92 -2.06
CA THR A 171 -16.36 12.00 -3.05
C THR A 171 -16.81 11.55 -4.43
N ASP A 172 -16.75 10.26 -4.73
CA ASP A 172 -17.01 9.75 -6.08
C ASP A 172 -17.75 8.41 -6.04
N SER A 173 -19.08 8.50 -5.99
CA SER A 173 -19.99 7.35 -6.04
C SER A 173 -20.17 6.77 -7.45
N THR A 174 -19.59 7.40 -8.49
CA THR A 174 -19.77 6.98 -9.89
C THR A 174 -18.77 5.92 -10.35
N ARG A 175 -17.76 5.62 -9.52
CA ARG A 175 -16.69 4.68 -9.87
C ARG A 175 -17.20 3.25 -9.90
N ALA A 176 -16.62 2.43 -10.76
CA ALA A 176 -16.97 1.01 -10.89
C ALA A 176 -16.81 0.19 -9.60
N TRP A 177 -16.02 0.68 -8.64
CA TRP A 177 -15.82 0.06 -7.33
C TRP A 177 -16.74 0.66 -6.24
N ALA A 178 -17.59 1.65 -6.57
CA ALA A 178 -18.57 2.20 -5.65
C ALA A 178 -19.58 1.10 -5.26
N GLY A 179 -19.67 0.82 -3.97
CA GLY A 179 -20.49 -0.28 -3.43
C GLY A 179 -19.73 -1.56 -3.12
N LEU A 180 -18.44 -1.67 -3.48
CA LEU A 180 -17.58 -2.70 -2.88
C LEU A 180 -17.33 -2.40 -1.41
N ASP A 181 -17.35 -3.45 -0.59
CA ASP A 181 -17.02 -3.36 0.82
C ASP A 181 -15.50 -3.18 1.00
N LEU A 182 -15.04 -1.93 0.83
CA LEU A 182 -13.65 -1.56 1.03
C LEU A 182 -13.34 -1.60 2.53
N GLN A 183 -12.63 -2.64 2.94
CA GLN A 183 -12.20 -2.84 4.31
C GLN A 183 -11.03 -1.92 4.66
N PHE A 184 -11.21 -1.11 5.70
CA PHE A 184 -10.19 -0.20 6.24
C PHE A 184 -9.98 -0.45 7.73
N THR A 185 -8.73 -0.62 8.10
CA THR A 185 -8.24 -0.75 9.48
C THR A 185 -8.51 0.50 10.31
N ALA A 186 -8.51 0.35 11.63
CA ALA A 186 -8.65 1.48 12.56
C ALA A 186 -7.54 2.53 12.37
N GLU A 187 -6.31 2.09 12.08
CA GLU A 187 -5.16 2.97 11.83
C GLU A 187 -5.33 3.82 10.57
N GLU A 188 -5.82 3.24 9.48
CA GLU A 188 -6.13 3.96 8.23
C GLU A 188 -7.21 5.03 8.44
N ARG A 189 -8.27 4.67 9.15
CA ARG A 189 -9.36 5.61 9.48
C ARG A 189 -8.86 6.74 10.37
N ALA A 190 -8.10 6.41 11.41
CA ALA A 190 -7.52 7.41 12.32
C ALA A 190 -6.59 8.37 11.57
N PHE A 191 -5.72 7.85 10.70
CA PHE A 191 -4.82 8.67 9.90
C PHE A 191 -5.60 9.56 8.91
N PHE A 192 -6.59 9.02 8.21
CA PHE A 192 -7.48 9.80 7.34
C PHE A 192 -8.13 10.95 8.11
N PHE A 193 -8.81 10.66 9.21
CA PHE A 193 -9.50 11.68 10.02
C PHE A 193 -8.57 12.69 10.68
N ALA A 194 -7.32 12.33 10.98
CA ALA A 194 -6.32 13.28 11.46
C ALA A 194 -5.83 14.24 10.35
N SER A 195 -5.97 13.84 9.09
CA SER A 195 -5.49 14.58 7.91
C SER A 195 -6.58 15.31 7.13
N THR A 196 -7.86 15.07 7.44
CA THR A 196 -9.01 15.64 6.72
C THR A 196 -9.95 16.35 7.67
N THR A 197 -10.54 17.46 7.22
CA THR A 197 -11.65 18.13 7.90
C THR A 197 -12.95 17.85 7.17
N MET A 198 -14.05 17.73 7.92
CA MET A 198 -15.39 17.55 7.36
C MET A 198 -16.18 18.83 7.53
N GLN A 199 -16.73 19.36 6.44
CA GLN A 199 -17.70 20.44 6.46
C GLN A 199 -19.06 19.87 6.08
N LEU A 200 -20.07 20.15 6.90
CA LEU A 200 -21.44 19.71 6.61
C LEU A 200 -22.00 20.52 5.44
N GLY A 201 -22.36 19.81 4.37
CA GLY A 201 -23.10 20.36 3.24
C GLY A 201 -24.61 20.04 3.37
N ASN A 202 -25.19 19.57 2.26
CA ASN A 202 -26.60 19.17 2.14
C ASN A 202 -26.99 17.89 2.89
N GLY A 203 -26.08 17.29 3.67
CA GLY A 203 -26.34 16.08 4.47
C GLY A 203 -26.33 14.75 3.71
N THR A 204 -25.94 14.72 2.43
CA THR A 204 -25.95 13.46 1.64
C THR A 204 -24.64 12.66 1.71
N GLU A 205 -23.52 13.31 2.03
CA GLU A 205 -22.18 12.70 1.97
C GLU A 205 -21.55 12.44 3.34
N ALA A 206 -22.07 13.05 4.41
CA ALA A 206 -21.53 12.93 5.76
C ALA A 206 -22.25 11.84 6.57
N LEU A 207 -21.48 10.92 7.16
CA LEU A 207 -22.01 9.95 8.11
C LEU A 207 -22.20 10.62 9.47
N PHE A 208 -23.45 10.84 9.86
CA PHE A 208 -23.81 11.57 11.08
C PHE A 208 -23.09 11.06 12.34
N TRP A 209 -23.04 9.74 12.55
CA TRP A 209 -22.44 9.15 13.75
C TRP A 209 -20.91 9.01 13.69
N GLY A 210 -20.39 8.65 12.51
CA GLY A 210 -18.99 8.21 12.36
C GLY A 210 -18.02 9.29 11.88
N ASP A 211 -18.50 10.32 11.19
CA ASP A 211 -17.62 11.37 10.68
C ASP A 211 -17.39 12.48 11.71
N ARG A 212 -16.19 13.08 11.66
CA ARG A 212 -15.73 14.07 12.65
C ARG A 212 -16.09 15.51 12.27
N TRP A 213 -17.38 15.82 12.26
CA TRP A 213 -17.90 17.13 11.85
C TRP A 213 -18.18 18.10 13.01
N ILE A 214 -18.04 17.68 14.28
CA ILE A 214 -18.24 18.54 15.47
C ILE A 214 -16.88 18.87 16.09
N GLY A 215 -16.29 20.01 15.75
CA GLY A 215 -15.01 20.44 16.33
C GLY A 215 -13.88 19.42 16.15
N GLY A 216 -13.89 18.69 15.02
CA GLY A 216 -12.94 17.60 14.75
C GLY A 216 -13.19 16.32 15.54
N ARG A 217 -14.41 16.12 16.07
CA ARG A 217 -14.88 14.89 16.73
C ARG A 217 -16.18 14.40 16.10
N SER A 218 -16.43 13.10 16.20
CA SER A 218 -17.68 12.46 15.79
C SER A 218 -18.68 12.38 16.95
N VAL A 219 -19.95 12.15 16.66
CA VAL A 219 -20.97 11.99 17.72
C VAL A 219 -20.66 10.76 18.60
N CYS A 220 -20.16 9.67 18.01
CA CYS A 220 -19.71 8.48 18.75
C CYS A 220 -18.53 8.76 19.70
N GLU A 221 -17.70 9.78 19.43
CA GLU A 221 -16.60 10.18 20.31
C GLU A 221 -17.05 11.13 21.42
N ILE A 222 -18.19 11.82 21.23
CA ILE A 222 -18.75 12.78 22.19
C ILE A 222 -19.71 12.09 23.16
N LYS A 223 -20.40 11.03 22.75
CA LYS A 223 -21.28 10.21 23.60
C LYS A 223 -20.86 8.75 23.62
N VAL A 224 -20.74 8.17 24.82
CA VAL A 224 -20.59 6.72 25.04
C VAL A 224 -21.96 6.05 24.83
N PHE A 225 -22.40 5.93 23.58
CA PHE A 225 -23.56 5.11 23.20
C PHE A 225 -23.12 4.15 22.10
N GLU A 226 -23.46 2.86 22.25
CA GLU A 226 -23.27 1.87 21.18
C GLU A 226 -24.09 2.29 19.95
N SER A 227 -23.41 2.39 18.81
CA SER A 227 -24.02 2.75 17.53
C SER A 227 -25.11 1.74 17.14
N PRO A 228 -26.35 2.18 16.89
CA PRO A 228 -27.24 1.39 16.06
C PRO A 228 -26.67 1.42 14.63
N THR A 229 -26.70 0.26 13.97
CA THR A 229 -26.21 -0.04 12.62
C THR A 229 -26.17 1.16 11.65
N ASN A 230 -25.02 1.29 10.98
CA ASN A 230 -24.50 2.39 10.14
C ASN A 230 -25.32 2.77 8.87
N ARG A 231 -26.64 2.60 8.86
CA ARG A 231 -27.53 2.78 7.70
C ARG A 231 -28.63 3.85 7.88
N GLN A 232 -28.66 4.58 8.98
CA GLN A 232 -29.63 5.68 9.11
C GLN A 232 -29.05 6.98 8.56
N VAL A 233 -29.40 7.29 7.30
CA VAL A 233 -29.33 8.67 6.79
C VAL A 233 -30.50 9.42 7.43
N VAL A 234 -30.24 10.11 8.53
CA VAL A 234 -31.25 10.98 9.16
C VAL A 234 -31.09 12.36 8.55
N GLY A 235 -32.12 12.81 7.82
CA GLY A 235 -32.22 14.20 7.40
C GLY A 235 -32.37 15.09 8.63
N VAL A 236 -31.25 15.63 9.13
CA VAL A 236 -31.27 16.62 10.20
C VAL A 236 -31.42 17.99 9.56
N ARG A 237 -32.62 18.56 9.68
CA ARG A 237 -32.88 19.96 9.35
C ARG A 237 -32.23 20.81 10.45
N LEU A 238 -31.01 21.30 10.23
CA LEU A 238 -30.45 22.33 11.09
C LEU A 238 -31.08 23.67 10.69
N ALA A 239 -31.97 24.17 11.54
CA ALA A 239 -32.35 25.57 11.49
C ALA A 239 -31.11 26.39 11.87
N CYS A 240 -30.73 27.34 11.03
CA CYS A 240 -29.92 28.46 11.48
C CYS A 240 -30.69 29.11 12.62
N ALA A 241 -30.06 29.26 13.78
CA ALA A 241 -30.53 30.20 14.79
C ALA A 241 -30.43 31.60 14.16
N GLY A 242 -31.52 32.04 13.53
CA GLY A 242 -31.87 33.44 13.53
C GLY A 242 -32.49 33.71 14.90
N ASP A 243 -31.88 34.62 15.64
CA ASP A 243 -32.52 35.78 16.28
C ASP A 243 -31.36 36.70 16.72
N LEU A 244 -31.16 37.84 16.03
CA LEU A 244 -31.77 39.15 16.32
C LEU A 244 -31.44 39.65 17.74
N ALA A 245 -30.27 40.29 17.85
CA ALA A 245 -30.07 41.63 18.42
C ALA A 245 -28.67 42.14 18.03
#